data_AF-A0A9X8VBV4-F1
#
_entry.id   AF-A0A9X8VBV4-F1
#
_cell.length_a   1.000
_cell.length_b   1.000
_cell.length_c   1.000
_cell.angle_alpha   90.00
_cell.angle_beta   90.00
_cell.angle_gamma   90.00
#
_symmetry.space_group_name_H-M   'P 1'
#
loop_
_entity.id
_entity.type
_entity.pdbx_description
1 polymer ?
#
loop_
_entity_poly.entity_id
_entity_poly.type
_entity_poly.pdbx_seq_one_letter_code
_entity_poly.pdbx_strand_id
1 'polypeptide(L)' 'MDCRSDCGACCIAPSISSPIPGMPNGKPANTRCIHLDERLRCGLFHSPLRPKVCGSLQPSRDMCHDHRDQ' A
#
# COMPACT_ATOMS: atom_id res chain seq x y z
N MET A 1 -11.10 -11.49 0.30
CA MET A 1 -10.55 -11.22 1.65
C MET A 1 -10.85 -9.79 1.96
N ASP A 2 -11.34 -9.48 3.17
CA ASP A 2 -11.51 -8.09 3.57
C ASP A 2 -10.15 -7.41 3.78
N CYS A 3 -10.04 -6.16 3.31
CA CYS A 3 -8.84 -5.36 3.54
C CYS A 3 -8.68 -5.11 5.04
N ARG A 4 -7.53 -5.51 5.59
CA ARG A 4 -7.22 -5.31 7.01
C ARG A 4 -6.59 -3.94 7.21
N SER A 5 -7.24 -3.10 8.01
CA SER A 5 -6.61 -1.89 8.54
C SER A 5 -5.34 -2.24 9.30
N ASP A 6 -4.33 -1.37 9.23
CA ASP A 6 -3.05 -1.52 9.92
C ASP A 6 -2.18 -2.71 9.43
N CYS A 7 -2.46 -3.34 8.28
CA CYS A 7 -1.56 -4.36 7.71
C CYS A 7 -0.34 -3.74 7.00
N GLY A 8 -0.48 -2.57 6.36
CA GLY A 8 0.57 -1.91 5.57
C GLY A 8 0.98 -2.63 4.29
N ALA A 9 0.45 -3.83 4.03
CA ALA A 9 0.86 -4.70 2.93
C ALA A 9 0.75 -4.04 1.55
N CYS A 10 -0.38 -3.38 1.27
CA CYS A 10 -0.59 -2.64 0.02
C CYS A 10 0.39 -1.47 -0.18
N CYS A 11 1.00 -0.98 0.88
CA CYS A 11 1.99 0.09 0.83
C CYS A 11 3.43 -0.42 0.75
N ILE A 12 3.69 -1.70 0.95
CA ILE A 12 5.05 -2.29 0.97
C ILE A 12 5.22 -3.28 -0.18
N ALA A 13 4.34 -4.27 -0.30
CA ALA A 13 4.49 -5.41 -1.19
C ALA A 13 4.40 -5.08 -2.70
N PRO A 14 3.39 -4.36 -3.22
CA PRO A 14 3.19 -4.27 -4.67
C PRO A 14 4.25 -3.39 -5.33
N SER A 15 4.69 -3.77 -6.53
CA SER A 15 5.41 -2.85 -7.42
C SER A 15 4.42 -1.96 -8.15
N ILE A 16 4.60 -0.65 -8.07
CA ILE A 16 3.78 0.35 -8.73
C ILE A 16 4.70 1.15 -9.64
N SER A 17 4.59 0.97 -10.96
CA SER A 17 5.37 1.74 -11.93
C SER A 17 4.77 3.13 -12.22
N SER A 18 3.56 3.40 -11.74
CA SER A 18 2.88 4.68 -11.90
C SER A 18 3.31 5.70 -10.84
N PRO A 19 3.33 7.00 -11.15
CA PRO A 19 3.68 8.03 -10.18
C PRO A 19 2.69 8.06 -9.01
N ILE A 20 3.24 8.22 -7.82
CA ILE A 20 2.51 8.38 -6.55
C ILE A 20 2.93 9.74 -5.97
N PRO A 21 2.07 10.47 -5.23
CA PRO A 21 2.48 11.68 -4.52
C PRO A 21 3.77 11.42 -3.71
N GLY A 22 4.83 12.22 -3.91
CA GLY A 22 6.12 12.01 -3.24
C GLY A 22 6.99 10.86 -3.78
N MET A 23 6.51 10.05 -4.73
CA MET A 23 7.29 9.01 -5.43
C MET A 23 7.04 9.06 -6.95
N PRO A 24 7.71 9.97 -7.69
CA PRO A 24 7.45 10.21 -9.11
C PRO A 24 7.80 9.02 -10.01
N ASN A 25 8.79 8.21 -9.62
CA ASN A 25 9.18 7.00 -10.34
C ASN A 25 8.34 5.77 -9.94
N GLY A 26 7.27 5.98 -9.17
CA GLY A 26 6.48 4.92 -8.57
C GLY A 26 7.14 4.30 -7.34
N LYS A 27 6.66 3.13 -6.94
CA LYS A 27 7.08 2.42 -5.74
C LYS A 27 7.55 1.01 -6.10
N PRO A 28 8.81 0.63 -5.84
CA PRO A 28 9.25 -0.74 -6.05
C PRO A 28 8.50 -1.73 -5.16
N ALA A 29 8.51 -3.00 -5.55
CA ALA A 29 8.08 -4.08 -4.67
C ALA A 29 8.94 -4.10 -3.40
N ASN A 30 8.34 -4.53 -2.29
CA ASN A 30 8.98 -4.61 -0.99
C ASN A 30 9.57 -3.29 -0.46
N THR A 31 9.16 -2.15 -1.02
CA THR A 31 9.60 -0.82 -0.62
C THR A 31 8.47 -0.12 0.12
N ARG A 32 8.80 0.42 1.29
CA ARG A 32 7.87 1.18 2.13
C ARG A 32 7.46 2.48 1.45
N CYS A 33 6.16 2.67 1.23
CA CYS A 33 5.62 3.94 0.73
C CYS A 33 5.85 5.07 1.75
N ILE A 34 6.16 6.28 1.26
CA ILE A 34 6.34 7.48 2.09
C ILE A 34 5.08 7.87 2.90
N HIS A 35 3.89 7.45 2.44
CA HIS A 35 2.62 7.72 3.12
C HIS A 35 2.23 6.68 4.17
N LEU A 36 3.07 5.68 4.41
CA LEU A 36 2.80 4.65 5.42
C LEU A 36 3.25 5.13 6.80
N ASP A 37 2.30 5.31 7.72
CA ASP A 37 2.56 5.74 9.09
C ASP A 37 3.19 4.62 9.95
N GLU A 38 3.68 4.96 11.13
CA GLU A 38 4.26 4.01 12.10
C GLU A 38 3.27 2.92 12.56
N ARG A 39 1.97 3.19 12.45
CA ARG A 39 0.88 2.25 12.76
C ARG A 39 0.46 1.42 11.55
N LEU A 40 1.21 1.49 10.44
CA LEU A 40 0.99 0.72 9.21
C LEU A 40 -0.36 1.03 8.54
N ARG A 41 -0.84 2.26 8.69
CA ARG A 41 -1.95 2.82 7.93
C ARG A 41 -1.43 3.76 6.85
N CYS A 42 -2.07 3.69 5.70
CA CYS A 42 -1.81 4.62 4.60
C CYS A 42 -2.51 5.95 4.88
N GLY A 43 -1.75 7.03 5.01
CA GLY A 43 -2.31 8.38 5.19
C GLY A 43 -3.19 8.84 4.02
N LEU A 44 -3.00 8.24 2.84
CA LEU A 44 -3.82 8.51 1.67
C LEU A 44 -5.06 7.61 1.56
N PHE A 45 -5.30 6.64 2.45
CA PHE A 45 -6.34 5.63 2.23
C PHE A 45 -7.74 6.22 2.01
N HIS A 46 -8.09 7.28 2.74
CA HIS A 46 -9.34 8.04 2.60
C HIS A 46 -9.15 9.42 1.96
N SER A 47 -7.94 9.73 1.49
CA SER A 47 -7.63 11.03 0.91
C SER A 47 -8.00 11.06 -0.57
N PRO A 48 -8.51 12.19 -1.10
CA PRO A 48 -8.69 12.36 -2.54
C PRO A 48 -7.35 12.33 -3.30
N LEU A 49 -6.23 12.50 -2.61
CA LEU A 49 -4.89 12.36 -3.17
C LEU A 49 -4.45 10.90 -3.36
N ARG A 50 -5.28 9.91 -2.98
CA ARG A 50 -4.97 8.49 -3.20
C ARG A 50 -4.84 8.19 -4.69
N PRO A 51 -3.70 7.65 -5.15
CA PRO A 51 -3.55 7.24 -6.54
C PRO A 51 -4.60 6.21 -6.92
N LYS A 52 -5.12 6.30 -8.15
CA LYS A 52 -6.07 5.31 -8.69
C LYS A 52 -5.52 3.89 -8.58
N VAL A 53 -4.23 3.67 -8.86
CA VAL A 53 -3.59 2.35 -8.70
C VAL A 53 -3.71 1.78 -7.29
N CYS A 54 -3.55 2.61 -6.25
CA CYS A 54 -3.71 2.18 -4.86
C CYS A 54 -5.17 1.92 -4.49
N GLY A 55 -6.13 2.61 -5.13
CA GLY A 55 -7.57 2.40 -4.92
C GLY A 55 -8.12 1.20 -5.68
N SER A 56 -7.57 0.91 -6.85
CA SER A 56 -7.89 -0.26 -7.68
C SER A 56 -7.23 -1.54 -7.18
N LEU A 57 -6.21 -1.44 -6.32
CA LEU A 57 -5.52 -2.60 -5.76
C LEU A 57 -6.46 -3.41 -4.87
N GLN A 58 -6.70 -4.67 -5.26
CA GLN A 58 -7.49 -5.61 -4.47
C GLN A 58 -6.60 -6.35 -3.47
N PRO A 59 -7.07 -6.59 -2.24
CA PRO A 59 -6.35 -7.41 -1.27
C PRO A 59 -6.24 -8.86 -1.76
N SER A 60 -5.02 -9.38 -1.85
CA SER A 60 -4.70 -10.77 -2.18
C SER A 60 -4.01 -11.46 -1.01
N ARG A 61 -4.11 -12.79 -0.93
CA ARG A 61 -3.45 -13.58 0.14
C ARG A 61 -1.92 -13.48 0.06
N ASP A 62 -1.35 -13.52 -1.14
CA ASP A 62 0.10 -13.33 -1.36
C ASP A 62 0.64 -11.99 -0.87
N MET A 63 -0.21 -10.95 -0.84
CA MET A 63 0.21 -9.63 -0.36
C MET A 63 -0.07 -9.45 1.13
N CYS A 64 -1.28 -9.77 1.56
CA CYS A 64 -1.76 -9.46 2.90
C CYS A 64 -1.29 -10.46 3.95
N HIS A 65 -0.99 -11.70 3.52
CA HIS A 65 -0.81 -12.88 4.37
C HIS A 65 -1.94 -13.06 5.40
N ASP A 66 -1.86 -14.11 6.22
CA ASP A 66 -2.81 -14.31 7.31
C ASP A 66 -2.39 -13.51 8.56
N HIS A 67 -1.08 -13.28 8.75
CA HIS A 67 -0.52 -12.55 9.89
C HIS A 67 0.62 -11.62 9.47
N ARG A 68 0.91 -10.61 10.31
CA ARG A 68 1.96 -9.59 10.04
C ARG A 68 3.38 -10.18 9.99
N ASP A 69 3.62 -11.23 10.76
CA ASP A 69 4.94 -11.84 10.97
C ASP A 69 5.29 -12.91 9.93
N GLN A 70 4.46 -13.04 8.90
CA GLN A 70 4.55 -14.08 7.88
C GLN A 70 4.91 -13.48 6.52
#